data_AF-A0A2G6PH05-F1
#
_entry.id   AF-A0A2G6PH05-F1
#
_cell.length_a   1.000
_cell.length_b   1.000
_cell.length_c   1.000
_cell.angle_alpha   90.00
_cell.angle_beta   90.00
_cell.angle_gamma   90.00
#
_symmetry.space_group_name_H-M   'P 1'
#
loop_
_entity.id
_entity.type
_entity.pdbx_description
1 polymer ?
#
loop_
_entity_poly.entity_id
_entity_poly.type
_entity_poly.pdbx_seq_one_letter_code
_entity_poly.pdbx_strand_id
1 'polypeptide(L)'
;MGKAGEQMEITIFVTDRCASCLAQIDAVERAVAQLGISASIKTSEDVVAAIKAGIIGFPAIVVDGEVLSAAQKLNAQEVKELLSHRKAC
;
A
#
# COMPACT_ATOMS: atom_id res chain seq x y z
N MET A 1 7.03 26.23 -11.06
CA MET A 1 7.34 25.34 -9.92
C MET A 1 7.04 23.91 -10.34
N GLY A 2 8.03 23.21 -10.91
CA GLY A 2 7.91 21.79 -11.25
C GLY A 2 8.56 20.97 -10.16
N LYS A 3 7.79 20.22 -9.38
CA LYS A 3 8.24 18.89 -9.00
C LYS A 3 7.42 17.94 -9.86
N ALA A 4 8.05 17.54 -10.96
CA ALA A 4 7.56 16.49 -11.83
C ALA A 4 7.23 15.28 -10.95
N GLY A 5 6.01 14.79 -11.12
CA GLY A 5 5.42 13.79 -10.26
C GLY A 5 6.18 12.48 -10.35
N GLU A 6 6.80 12.10 -9.24
CA GLU A 6 7.05 10.70 -8.97
C GLU A 6 5.76 10.18 -8.34
N GLN A 7 4.84 9.75 -9.21
CA GLN A 7 3.53 9.25 -8.83
C GLN A 7 3.66 7.75 -8.53
N MET A 8 3.67 7.36 -7.26
CA MET A 8 3.67 5.95 -6.88
C MET A 8 2.24 5.40 -6.93
N GLU A 9 2.03 4.23 -7.53
CA GLU A 9 0.72 3.56 -7.45
C GLU A 9 0.69 2.61 -6.26
N ILE A 10 -0.18 2.84 -5.29
CA ILE A 10 -0.34 1.95 -4.12
C ILE A 10 -1.67 1.22 -4.27
N THR A 11 -1.60 -0.07 -4.58
CA THR A 11 -2.78 -0.94 -4.64
C THR A 11 -2.89 -1.74 -3.35
N ILE A 12 -3.97 -1.53 -2.62
CA ILE A 12 -4.30 -2.25 -1.40
C ILE A 12 -5.28 -3.36 -1.77
N PHE A 13 -4.82 -4.58 -1.63
CA PHE A 13 -5.63 -5.76 -1.84
C PHE A 13 -6.35 -6.16 -0.56
N VAL A 14 -7.68 -6.18 -0.61
CA VAL A 14 -8.54 -6.56 0.51
C VAL A 14 -9.56 -7.59 0.03
N THR A 15 -9.88 -8.57 0.85
CA THR A 15 -10.93 -9.57 0.52
C THR A 15 -12.28 -9.22 1.12
N ASP A 16 -12.29 -8.39 2.16
CA ASP A 16 -13.50 -7.94 2.84
C ASP A 16 -13.30 -6.52 3.38
N ARG A 17 -14.39 -5.74 3.46
CA ARG A 17 -14.41 -4.39 4.03
C ARG A 17 -14.59 -4.41 5.54
N CYS A 18 -13.79 -5.20 6.24
CA CYS A 18 -13.72 -5.17 7.69
C CYS A 18 -13.18 -3.81 8.19
N ALA A 19 -13.57 -3.42 9.40
CA ALA A 19 -13.09 -2.19 10.04
C ALA A 19 -11.55 -2.09 10.09
N SER A 20 -10.87 -3.24 10.19
CA SER A 20 -9.41 -3.32 10.13
C SER A 20 -8.82 -2.98 8.75
N CYS A 21 -9.50 -3.34 7.65
CA CYS A 21 -9.06 -3.02 6.29
C CYS A 21 -9.18 -1.52 6.01
N LEU A 22 -10.29 -0.91 6.45
CA LEU A 22 -10.49 0.54 6.36
C LEU A 22 -9.44 1.32 7.15
N ALA A 23 -9.11 0.87 8.36
CA ALA A 23 -8.05 1.48 9.16
C ALA A 23 -6.68 1.40 8.47
N GLN A 24 -6.40 0.32 7.74
CA GLN A 24 -5.15 0.16 6.98
C GLN A 24 -5.08 1.14 5.80
N ILE A 25 -6.18 1.33 5.07
CA ILE A 25 -6.26 2.28 3.96
C ILE A 25 -5.99 3.71 4.46
N ASP A 26 -6.67 4.11 5.53
CA ASP A 26 -6.50 5.42 6.16
C ASP A 26 -5.06 5.62 6.67
N ALA A 27 -4.46 4.56 7.23
CA ALA A 27 -3.06 4.55 7.66
C ALA A 27 -2.08 4.76 6.49
N VAL A 28 -2.32 4.13 5.34
CA VAL A 28 -1.52 4.29 4.12
C VAL A 28 -1.64 5.71 3.59
N GLU A 29 -2.86 6.24 3.47
CA GLU A 29 -3.10 7.62 3.03
C GLU A 29 -2.36 8.63 3.93
N ARG A 30 -2.47 8.47 5.25
CA ARG A 30 -1.74 9.29 6.22
C ARG A 30 -0.23 9.15 6.08
N ALA A 31 0.29 7.94 5.84
CA ALA A 31 1.72 7.71 5.67
C ALA A 31 2.26 8.45 4.44
N VAL A 32 1.57 8.33 3.29
CA VAL A 32 1.89 9.02 2.04
C VAL A 32 1.87 10.54 2.22
N ALA A 33 0.79 11.06 2.84
CA ALA A 33 0.65 12.49 3.11
C ALA A 33 1.75 13.02 4.04
N GLN A 34 2.11 12.26 5.09
CA GLN A 34 3.19 12.63 6.01
C GLN A 34 4.58 12.56 5.37
N LEU A 35 4.80 11.64 4.43
CA LEU A 35 6.06 11.53 3.69
C LEU A 35 6.14 12.59 2.57
N GLY A 36 5.03 13.25 2.24
CA GLY A 36 4.96 14.26 1.17
C GLY A 36 5.16 13.67 -0.23
N ILE A 37 4.85 12.39 -0.40
CA ILE A 37 4.97 11.66 -1.68
C ILE A 37 3.62 11.77 -2.39
N SER A 38 3.63 11.97 -3.71
CA SER A 38 2.41 11.87 -4.50
C SER A 38 2.17 10.40 -4.83
N ALA A 39 1.24 9.73 -4.14
CA ALA A 39 0.88 8.36 -4.44
C ALA A 39 -0.62 8.21 -4.70
N SER A 40 -0.98 7.33 -5.64
CA SER A 40 -2.37 7.01 -5.97
C SER A 40 -2.78 5.75 -5.20
N ILE A 41 -3.56 5.91 -4.13
CA ILE A 41 -4.09 4.77 -3.37
C ILE A 41 -5.30 4.20 -4.10
N LYS A 42 -5.26 2.90 -4.44
CA LYS A 42 -6.37 2.13 -5.00
C LYS A 42 -6.68 0.93 -4.13
N THR A 43 -7.95 0.68 -3.85
CA THR A 43 -8.39 -0.58 -3.23
C THR A 43 -8.85 -1.55 -4.31
N SER A 44 -8.27 -2.74 -4.36
CA SER A 44 -8.67 -3.80 -5.28
C SER A 44 -9.06 -5.05 -4.51
N GLU A 45 -10.20 -5.64 -4.87
CA GLU A 45 -10.68 -6.91 -4.31
C GLU A 45 -10.30 -8.09 -5.21
N ASP A 46 -9.37 -7.85 -6.14
CA ASP A 46 -9.01 -8.76 -7.21
C ASP A 46 -8.04 -9.82 -6.71
N VAL A 47 -8.61 -10.89 -6.17
CA VAL A 47 -7.86 -12.05 -5.64
C VAL A 47 -6.94 -12.65 -6.72
N VAL A 48 -7.35 -12.60 -8.00
CA VAL A 48 -6.56 -13.14 -9.11
C VAL A 48 -5.29 -12.33 -9.34
N ALA A 49 -5.39 -10.99 -9.39
CA ALA A 49 -4.22 -10.13 -9.50
C ALA A 49 -3.27 -10.29 -8.29
N ALA A 50 -3.84 -10.46 -7.09
CA ALA A 50 -3.06 -10.68 -5.89
C ALA A 50 -2.27 -12.00 -5.92
N ILE A 51 -2.92 -13.12 -6.29
CA ILE A 51 -2.24 -14.42 -6.43
C ILE A 51 -1.13 -14.34 -7.50
N LYS A 52 -1.38 -13.67 -8.62
CA LYS A 52 -0.36 -13.43 -9.67
C LYS A 52 0.83 -12.62 -9.15
N ALA A 53 0.60 -11.70 -8.22
CA ALA A 53 1.64 -10.94 -7.53
C ALA A 53 2.35 -11.74 -6.42
N GLY A 54 1.94 -12.99 -6.14
CA GLY A 54 2.51 -13.80 -5.07
C GLY A 54 1.95 -13.51 -3.67
N ILE A 55 0.81 -12.83 -3.59
CA ILE A 55 0.13 -12.55 -2.32
C ILE A 55 -0.56 -13.83 -1.84
N ILE A 56 -0.09 -14.34 -0.70
CA ILE A 56 -0.62 -15.54 -0.05
C ILE A 56 -1.66 -15.24 1.04
N GLY A 57 -1.84 -13.98 1.44
CA GLY A 57 -2.87 -13.60 2.40
C GLY A 57 -3.18 -12.10 2.37
N PHE A 58 -4.38 -11.77 2.86
CA PHE A 58 -4.94 -10.43 2.83
C PHE A 58 -5.21 -9.93 4.26
N PRO A 59 -5.11 -8.61 4.53
CA PRO A 59 -4.86 -7.52 3.59
C PRO A 59 -3.40 -7.50 3.07
N ALA A 60 -3.22 -7.02 1.85
CA ALA A 60 -1.90 -6.87 1.23
C ALA A 60 -1.74 -5.48 0.61
N ILE A 61 -0.53 -4.94 0.66
CA ILE A 61 -0.16 -3.65 0.10
C ILE A 61 0.83 -3.90 -1.02
N VAL A 62 0.52 -3.40 -2.21
CA VAL A 62 1.35 -3.46 -3.41
C VAL A 62 1.67 -2.03 -3.82
N VAL A 63 2.94 -1.77 -4.11
CA VAL A 63 3.40 -0.46 -4.57
C VAL A 63 4.14 -0.63 -5.87
N ASP A 64 3.66 0.05 -6.91
CA ASP A 64 4.17 -0.01 -8.27
C ASP A 64 4.24 -1.45 -8.82
N GLY A 65 3.25 -2.27 -8.48
CA GLY A 65 3.19 -3.69 -8.85
C GLY A 65 4.03 -4.63 -7.98
N GLU A 66 4.78 -4.12 -7.00
CA GLU A 66 5.60 -4.93 -6.10
C GLU A 66 4.99 -5.04 -4.71
N VAL A 67 4.86 -6.28 -4.21
CA VAL A 67 4.25 -6.59 -2.92
C VAL A 67 5.12 -6.05 -1.79
N LEU A 68 4.64 -5.00 -1.13
CA LEU A 68 5.30 -4.46 0.06
C LEU A 68 5.05 -5.32 1.29
N SER A 69 3.82 -5.83 1.43
CA SER A 69 3.43 -6.67 2.54
C SER A 69 2.17 -7.45 2.21
N ALA A 70 2.10 -8.69 2.67
CA ALA A 70 0.97 -9.59 2.48
C ALA A 70 0.70 -10.32 3.79
N ALA A 71 -0.57 -10.63 4.05
CA ALA A 71 -1.05 -11.39 5.22
C ALA A 71 -0.75 -10.76 6.59
N GLN A 72 -0.38 -9.48 6.65
CA GLN A 72 -0.05 -8.79 7.89
C GLN A 72 -0.78 -7.45 7.99
N LYS A 73 -1.41 -7.20 9.13
CA LYS A 73 -1.99 -5.91 9.46
C LYS A 73 -0.84 -4.97 9.85
N LEU A 74 -0.72 -3.86 9.13
CA LEU A 74 0.35 -2.88 9.36
C LEU A 74 -0.30 -1.61 9.88
N ASN A 75 0.34 -1.01 10.88
CA ASN A 75 -0.08 0.28 11.37
C ASN A 75 0.52 1.41 10.52
N ALA A 76 0.02 2.63 10.69
CA ALA A 76 0.52 3.80 9.94
C ALA A 76 2.03 3.99 10.07
N GLN A 77 2.62 3.64 11.22
CA GLN A 77 4.08 3.67 11.41
C GLN A 77 4.80 2.63 10.54
N GLU A 78 4.40 1.37 10.60
CA GLU A 78 5.03 0.29 9.81
C GLU A 78 4.92 0.54 8.31
N VAL A 79 3.75 0.97 7.82
CA VAL A 79 3.58 1.34 6.41
C VAL A 79 4.54 2.45 6.01
N LYS A 80 4.71 3.44 6.87
CA LYS A 80 5.59 4.58 6.64
C LYS A 80 7.06 4.17 6.67
N GLU A 81 7.43 3.26 7.55
CA GLU A 81 8.77 2.66 7.59
C GLU A 81 9.04 1.84 6.33
N LEU A 82 8.10 1.00 5.88
CA LEU A 82 8.22 0.23 4.64
C LEU A 82 8.33 1.12 3.40
N LEU A 83 7.51 2.17 3.31
CA LEU A 83 7.58 3.17 2.23
C LEU A 83 8.90 3.96 2.28
N SER A 84 9.45 4.20 3.47
CA SER A 84 10.75 4.86 3.63
C SER A 84 11.93 3.93 3.29
N HIS A 85 11.87 2.67 3.71
CA HIS A 85 12.90 1.65 3.48
C HIS A 85 12.95 1.14 2.04
N ARG A 86 11.86 1.30 1.26
CA ARG A 86 11.85 1.05 -0.19
C ARG A 86 12.79 1.95 -0.98
N LYS A 87 13.23 3.09 -0.44
CA LYS A 87 14.28 3.88 -1.07
C LYS A 87 15.62 3.16 -0.91
N ALA A 88 15.90 2.28 -1.86
CA ALA A 88 17.18 1.69 -2.22
C ALA A 88 17.82 0.73 -1.20
N CYS A 89 17.92 -0.54 -1.60
CA CYS A 89 19.18 -1.26 -1.51
C CYS A 89 19.50 -1.89 -2.86
#